data_AF-A0A7V9I4P7-F1
#
_entry.id   AF-A0A7V9I4P7-F1
#
_cell.length_a   1.000
_cell.length_b   1.000
_cell.length_c   1.000
_cell.angle_alpha   90.00
_cell.angle_beta   90.00
_cell.angle_gamma   90.00
#
_symmetry.space_group_name_H-M   'P 1'
#
loop_
_entity.id
_entity.type
_entity.pdbx_description
1 polymer ?
#
loop_
_entity_poly.entity_id
_entity_poly.type
_entity_poly.pdbx_seq_one_letter_code
_entity_poly.pdbx_strand_id
1 'polypeptide(L)'
;MSNNGNLVAAHPGNANAVRHGLHSPRVLAPRAAEIAEGLMDLPHALPLDRPAAEEIGLVIARIEAVDRDLDERGHFGRTGARSLLDHRARLSRELRNWLREFGATPKARYDFAARMASGSVGEEIAKRLAAIEAGE
;
A
#
# COMPACT_ATOMS: atom_id res chain seq x y z
N MET A 1 -34.88 8.98 31.41
CA MET A 1 -34.48 7.55 31.49
C MET A 1 -33.27 7.37 30.57
N SER A 2 -32.06 7.48 31.11
CA SER A 2 -30.82 7.32 30.35
C SER A 2 -30.28 5.90 30.54
N ASN A 3 -30.18 5.15 29.44
CA ASN A 3 -29.73 3.76 29.41
C ASN A 3 -28.18 3.72 29.46
N ASN A 4 -27.61 3.80 30.66
CA ASN A 4 -26.15 3.78 30.92
C ASN A 4 -25.57 2.36 31.02
N GLY A 5 -26.19 1.35 30.38
CA GLY A 5 -25.93 -0.05 30.66
C GLY A 5 -24.85 -0.76 29.84
N ASN A 6 -24.06 -0.09 28.99
CA ASN A 6 -23.20 -0.81 28.03
C ASN A 6 -21.74 -0.34 27.90
N LEU A 7 -21.25 0.56 28.75
CA LEU A 7 -19.85 0.95 28.74
C LEU A 7 -19.08 0.21 29.84
N VAL A 8 -18.64 -1.00 29.51
CA VAL A 8 -17.72 -1.77 30.36
C VAL A 8 -16.33 -1.14 30.28
N ALA A 9 -15.77 -0.79 31.43
CA ALA A 9 -14.42 -0.24 31.55
C ALA A 9 -13.39 -1.21 30.93
N ALA A 10 -12.41 -0.67 30.20
CA ALA A 10 -11.37 -1.46 29.57
C ALA A 10 -10.53 -2.20 30.62
N HIS A 11 -10.68 -3.53 30.71
CA HIS A 11 -9.88 -4.37 31.58
C HIS A 11 -8.49 -4.63 30.97
N PRO A 12 -7.42 -4.76 31.79
CA PRO A 12 -6.11 -5.22 31.33
C PRO A 12 -6.26 -6.66 30.80
N GLY A 13 -5.92 -6.88 29.52
CA GLY A 13 -6.15 -8.16 28.84
C GLY A 13 -7.37 -8.21 27.91
N ASN A 14 -7.98 -7.06 27.56
CA ASN A 14 -9.07 -7.01 26.61
C ASN A 14 -8.61 -7.37 25.18
N ALA A 15 -8.66 -8.66 24.82
CA ALA A 15 -8.40 -9.16 23.47
C ALA A 15 -9.34 -8.55 22.41
N ASN A 16 -10.48 -7.95 22.80
CA ASN A 16 -11.31 -7.18 21.86
C ASN A 16 -10.65 -5.85 21.46
N ALA A 17 -9.84 -5.22 22.33
CA ALA A 17 -9.04 -4.06 21.97
C ALA A 17 -7.96 -4.42 20.93
N VAL A 18 -7.43 -5.64 21.00
CA VAL A 18 -6.51 -6.20 19.99
C VAL A 18 -7.22 -6.39 18.64
N ARG A 19 -8.47 -6.89 18.64
CA ARG A 19 -9.34 -6.92 17.43
C ARG A 19 -9.55 -5.54 16.82
N HIS A 20 -9.70 -4.49 17.63
CA HIS A 20 -9.90 -3.13 17.14
C HIS A 20 -8.61 -2.44 16.66
N GLY A 21 -7.43 -2.90 17.10
CA GLY A 21 -6.15 -2.35 16.66
C GLY A 21 -5.88 -2.53 15.16
N LEU A 22 -6.36 -3.66 14.59
CA LEU A 22 -6.21 -3.99 13.17
C LEU A 22 -6.83 -2.96 12.22
N HIS A 23 -7.90 -2.30 12.67
CA HIS A 23 -8.65 -1.32 11.89
C HIS A 23 -8.58 0.08 12.48
N SER A 24 -7.91 0.27 13.62
CA SER A 24 -7.80 1.59 14.27
C SER A 24 -6.77 2.44 13.53
N PRO A 25 -7.18 3.51 12.84
CA PRO A 25 -6.24 4.39 12.14
C PRO A 25 -5.20 4.99 13.10
N ARG A 26 -5.60 5.25 14.36
CA ARG A 26 -4.70 5.81 15.38
C ARG A 26 -3.53 4.88 15.75
N VAL A 27 -3.75 3.58 15.71
CA VAL A 27 -2.70 2.60 16.06
C VAL A 27 -1.72 2.41 14.91
N LEU A 28 -2.21 2.45 13.67
CA LEU A 28 -1.41 2.21 12.48
C LEU A 28 -0.67 3.47 12.00
N ALA A 29 -1.21 4.66 12.26
CA ALA A 29 -0.71 5.93 11.74
C ALA A 29 0.79 6.18 11.99
N PRO A 30 1.37 5.94 13.19
CA PRO A 30 2.79 6.19 13.41
C PRO A 30 3.68 5.33 12.48
N ARG A 31 3.34 4.05 12.34
CA ARG A 31 4.09 3.12 11.50
C ARG A 31 3.89 3.43 10.01
N ALA A 32 2.67 3.75 9.61
CA ALA A 32 2.37 4.17 8.24
C ALA A 32 3.16 5.43 7.86
N ALA A 33 3.24 6.42 8.76
CA ALA A 33 4.01 7.64 8.54
C ALA A 33 5.51 7.35 8.38
N GLU A 34 6.10 6.55 9.27
CA GLU A 34 7.52 6.15 9.17
C GLU A 34 7.86 5.53 7.81
N ILE A 35 7.02 4.61 7.33
CA ILE A 35 7.20 3.96 6.04
C ILE A 35 7.05 4.97 4.89
N ALA A 36 6.05 5.84 4.98
CA ALA A 36 5.79 6.84 3.97
C ALA A 36 6.95 7.84 3.87
N GLU A 37 7.54 8.26 4.99
CA GLU A 37 8.75 9.10 4.98
C GLU A 37 9.91 8.39 4.30
N GLY A 38 10.17 7.12 4.64
CA GLY A 38 11.21 6.34 3.99
C GLY A 38 11.01 6.14 2.47
N LEU A 39 9.77 6.16 1.99
CA LEU A 39 9.46 6.15 0.55
C LEU A 39 9.72 7.50 -0.12
N MET A 40 9.46 8.60 0.60
CA MET A 40 9.72 9.95 0.11
C MET A 40 11.22 10.29 0.09
N ASP A 41 12.03 9.59 0.88
CA ASP A 41 13.50 9.69 0.85
C ASP A 41 14.14 9.04 -0.39
N LEU A 42 13.36 8.33 -1.23
CA LEU A 42 13.88 7.71 -2.44
C LEU A 42 14.26 8.78 -3.48
N PRO A 43 15.38 8.61 -4.23
CA PRO A 43 15.87 9.64 -5.14
C PRO A 43 14.91 10.08 -6.24
N HIS A 44 13.95 9.23 -6.59
CA HIS A 44 12.96 9.49 -7.64
C HIS A 44 11.61 9.98 -7.11
N ALA A 45 11.42 10.02 -5.80
CA ALA A 45 10.17 10.47 -5.20
C ALA A 45 10.06 12.00 -5.25
N LEU A 46 8.90 12.50 -5.62
CA LEU A 46 8.57 13.91 -5.69
C LEU A 46 7.49 14.26 -4.66
N PRO A 47 7.34 15.53 -4.25
CA PRO A 47 6.28 15.94 -3.32
C PRO A 47 4.87 15.50 -3.74
N LEU A 48 4.61 15.40 -5.05
CA LEU A 48 3.33 14.94 -5.58
C LEU A 48 3.04 13.46 -5.30
N ASP A 49 4.07 12.65 -5.05
CA ASP A 49 3.95 11.22 -4.76
C ASP A 49 3.57 10.93 -3.30
N ARG A 50 3.54 11.97 -2.45
CA ARG A 50 3.21 11.87 -1.03
C ARG A 50 1.93 11.06 -0.75
N PRO A 51 0.79 11.29 -1.42
CA PRO A 51 -0.42 10.52 -1.15
C PRO A 51 -0.25 9.02 -1.45
N ALA A 52 0.53 8.67 -2.47
CA ALA A 52 0.83 7.28 -2.79
C ALA A 52 1.75 6.65 -1.73
N ALA A 53 2.75 7.39 -1.25
CA ALA A 53 3.61 6.95 -0.15
C ALA A 53 2.82 6.69 1.15
N GLU A 54 1.87 7.57 1.48
CA GLU A 54 1.00 7.45 2.65
C GLU A 54 0.09 6.21 2.55
N GLU A 55 -0.50 5.96 1.38
CA GLU A 55 -1.33 4.77 1.17
C GLU A 55 -0.49 3.48 1.24
N ILE A 56 0.71 3.47 0.65
CA ILE A 56 1.64 2.34 0.77
C ILE A 56 1.97 2.07 2.24
N GLY A 57 2.30 3.13 3.00
CA GLY A 57 2.59 3.03 4.43
C GLY A 57 1.44 2.43 5.21
N LEU A 58 0.20 2.86 4.93
CA LEU A 58 -0.99 2.34 5.56
C LEU A 58 -1.25 0.86 5.22
N VAL A 59 -1.08 0.47 3.95
CA VAL A 59 -1.25 -0.92 3.51
C VAL A 59 -0.21 -1.83 4.18
N ILE A 60 1.05 -1.41 4.27
CA ILE A 60 2.09 -2.18 4.96
C ILE A 60 1.78 -2.30 6.45
N ALA A 61 1.44 -1.19 7.12
CA ALA A 61 1.11 -1.22 8.54
C ALA A 61 -0.08 -2.15 8.85
N ARG A 62 -1.08 -2.21 7.95
CA ARG A 62 -2.19 -3.17 8.03
C ARG A 62 -1.72 -4.62 7.85
N ILE A 63 -0.84 -4.89 6.90
CA ILE A 63 -0.27 -6.24 6.70
C ILE A 63 0.49 -6.67 7.96
N GLU A 64 1.37 -5.81 8.49
CA GLU A 64 2.12 -6.09 9.72
C GLU A 64 1.18 -6.35 10.92
N ALA A 65 0.03 -5.68 10.98
CA ALA A 65 -0.98 -5.94 12.00
C ALA A 65 -1.73 -7.26 11.79
N VAL A 66 -2.05 -7.63 10.54
CA VAL A 66 -2.66 -8.95 10.24
C VAL A 66 -1.69 -10.08 10.57
N ASP A 67 -0.41 -9.94 10.20
CA ASP A 67 0.61 -10.95 10.44
C ASP A 67 0.81 -11.16 11.96
N ARG A 68 0.88 -10.08 12.75
CA ARG A 68 0.89 -10.18 14.23
C ARG A 68 -0.35 -10.88 14.79
N ASP A 69 -1.54 -10.59 14.27
CA ASP A 69 -2.78 -11.24 14.73
C ASP A 69 -2.81 -12.74 14.42
N LEU A 70 -2.22 -13.14 13.29
CA LEU A 70 -2.04 -14.54 12.92
C LEU A 70 -1.05 -15.25 13.84
N ASP A 71 0.08 -14.59 14.16
CA ASP A 71 1.12 -15.13 15.04
C ASP A 71 0.63 -15.28 16.49
N GLU A 72 -0.05 -14.27 17.03
CA GLU A 72 -0.53 -14.25 18.42
C GLU A 72 -1.65 -15.27 18.68
N ARG A 73 -2.60 -15.41 17.75
CA ARG A 73 -3.77 -16.27 17.97
C ARG A 73 -3.50 -17.73 17.66
N GLY A 74 -2.48 -18.06 16.88
CA GLY A 74 -2.31 -19.39 16.30
C GLY A 74 -3.53 -19.82 15.46
N HIS A 75 -3.42 -20.92 14.73
CA HIS A 75 -4.49 -21.40 13.82
C HIS A 75 -5.75 -21.97 14.55
N PHE A 76 -6.14 -21.43 15.70
CA PHE A 76 -7.28 -21.92 16.47
C PHE A 76 -8.61 -21.43 15.88
N GLY A 77 -9.06 -22.16 14.86
CA GLY A 77 -10.37 -22.02 14.23
C GLY A 77 -10.25 -21.78 12.72
N ARG A 78 -10.54 -22.82 11.92
CA ARG A 78 -10.46 -22.81 10.44
C ARG A 78 -11.09 -21.59 9.78
N THR A 79 -12.16 -21.02 10.36
CA THR A 79 -12.92 -19.91 9.76
C THR A 79 -12.26 -18.54 9.97
N GLY A 80 -11.71 -18.28 11.16
CA GLY A 80 -11.10 -16.99 11.50
C GLY A 80 -9.75 -16.77 10.81
N ALA A 81 -8.89 -17.79 10.84
CA ALA A 81 -7.59 -17.75 10.18
C ALA A 81 -7.72 -17.58 8.66
N ARG A 82 -8.70 -18.26 8.04
CA ARG A 82 -8.95 -18.13 6.60
C ARG A 82 -9.33 -16.70 6.21
N SER A 83 -10.22 -16.06 6.98
CA SER A 83 -10.65 -14.69 6.70
C SER A 83 -9.49 -13.69 6.78
N LEU A 84 -8.61 -13.84 7.77
CA LEU A 84 -7.40 -13.01 7.90
C LEU A 84 -6.40 -13.25 6.77
N LEU A 85 -6.17 -14.51 6.39
CA LEU A 85 -5.31 -14.85 5.25
C LEU A 85 -5.86 -14.29 3.92
N ASP A 86 -7.18 -14.36 3.71
CA ASP A 86 -7.83 -13.76 2.55
C ASP A 86 -7.67 -12.23 2.55
N HIS A 87 -7.81 -11.59 3.72
CA HIS A 87 -7.58 -10.16 3.86
C HIS A 87 -6.13 -9.78 3.56
N ARG A 88 -5.17 -10.50 4.13
CA ARG A 88 -3.73 -10.35 3.89
C ARG A 88 -3.39 -10.51 2.41
N ALA A 89 -3.98 -11.49 1.74
CA ALA A 89 -3.78 -11.72 0.32
C ALA A 89 -4.29 -10.56 -0.54
N ARG A 90 -5.42 -9.94 -0.17
CA ARG A 90 -5.92 -8.72 -0.84
C ARG A 90 -4.96 -7.54 -0.64
N LEU A 91 -4.58 -7.25 0.60
CA LEU A 91 -3.62 -6.18 0.92
C LEU A 91 -2.28 -6.38 0.19
N SER A 92 -1.81 -7.62 0.06
CA SER A 92 -0.57 -7.93 -0.65
C SER A 92 -0.65 -7.69 -2.16
N ARG A 93 -1.85 -7.81 -2.77
CA ARG A 93 -2.06 -7.48 -4.18
C ARG A 93 -2.07 -5.96 -4.36
N GLU A 94 -2.79 -5.27 -3.49
CA GLU A 94 -2.86 -3.81 -3.46
C GLU A 94 -1.47 -3.19 -3.27
N LEU A 95 -0.69 -3.68 -2.31
CA LEU A 95 0.69 -3.25 -2.07
C LEU A 95 1.56 -3.42 -3.32
N ARG A 96 1.49 -4.58 -3.99
CA ARG A 96 2.27 -4.83 -5.21
C ARG A 96 1.90 -3.87 -6.34
N ASN A 97 0.63 -3.47 -6.44
CA ASN A 97 0.19 -2.50 -7.42
C ASN A 97 0.77 -1.13 -7.08
N TRP A 98 0.59 -0.66 -5.84
CA TRP A 98 1.14 0.62 -5.41
C TRP A 98 2.65 0.71 -5.56
N LEU A 99 3.41 -0.31 -5.15
CA LEU A 99 4.86 -0.34 -5.31
C LEU A 99 5.30 -0.32 -6.79
N ARG A 100 4.48 -0.83 -7.70
CA ARG A 100 4.73 -0.76 -9.13
C ARG A 100 4.51 0.66 -9.65
N GLU A 101 3.36 1.26 -9.35
CA GLU A 101 3.02 2.61 -9.81
C GLU A 101 3.95 3.66 -9.21
N PHE A 102 4.38 3.49 -7.95
CA PHE A 102 5.34 4.36 -7.26
C PHE A 102 6.79 4.22 -7.76
N GLY A 103 7.09 3.23 -8.62
CA GLY A 103 8.48 2.97 -9.02
C GLY A 103 9.35 2.39 -7.89
N ALA A 104 8.76 1.83 -6.84
CA ALA A 104 9.49 1.24 -5.72
C ALA A 104 10.15 -0.10 -6.09
N THR A 105 9.77 -0.74 -7.21
CA THR A 105 10.39 -2.00 -7.69
C THR A 105 11.43 -1.76 -8.78
N PRO A 106 12.51 -2.57 -8.86
CA PRO A 106 13.50 -2.47 -9.93
C PRO A 106 12.89 -2.56 -11.33
N LYS A 107 11.91 -3.46 -11.52
CA LYS A 107 11.20 -3.62 -12.79
C LYS A 107 10.42 -2.35 -13.16
N ALA A 108 9.71 -1.74 -12.22
CA ALA A 108 8.96 -0.51 -12.51
C ALA A 108 9.87 0.63 -12.94
N ARG A 109 11.03 0.79 -12.30
CA ARG A 109 12.04 1.78 -12.70
C ARG A 109 12.63 1.50 -14.08
N TYR A 110 12.94 0.23 -14.37
CA TYR A 110 13.39 -0.17 -15.70
C TYR A 110 12.34 0.13 -16.76
N ASP A 111 11.08 -0.27 -16.54
CA ASP A 111 9.99 -0.07 -17.48
C ASP A 111 9.71 1.44 -17.71
N PHE A 112 9.90 2.28 -16.69
CA PHE A 112 9.85 3.74 -16.83
C PHE A 112 11.02 4.27 -17.67
N ALA A 113 12.26 3.90 -17.35
CA ALA A 113 13.45 4.32 -18.09
C ALA A 113 13.39 3.89 -19.57
N ALA A 114 12.95 2.66 -19.84
CA ALA A 114 12.78 2.14 -21.20
C ALA A 114 11.76 2.96 -22.00
N ARG A 115 10.63 3.34 -21.38
CA ARG A 115 9.61 4.21 -22.00
C ARG A 115 10.13 5.62 -22.27
N MET A 116 10.96 6.17 -21.38
CA MET A 116 11.59 7.47 -21.60
C MET A 116 12.64 7.42 -22.72
N ALA A 117 13.34 6.29 -22.87
CA ALA A 117 14.36 6.11 -23.90
C ALA A 117 13.80 5.83 -25.30
N SER A 118 12.58 5.29 -25.41
CA SER A 118 11.97 4.94 -26.71
C SER A 118 11.51 6.12 -27.55
N GLY A 119 11.72 7.35 -27.10
CA GLY A 119 11.20 8.56 -27.74
C GLY A 119 9.70 8.76 -27.47
N SER A 120 9.22 9.98 -27.68
CA SER A 120 7.80 10.28 -27.51
C SER A 120 6.97 9.85 -28.73
N VAL A 121 5.70 9.53 -28.53
CA VAL A 121 4.75 9.31 -29.63
C VAL A 121 4.72 10.52 -30.58
N GLY A 122 4.91 11.74 -30.05
CA GLY A 122 5.01 12.96 -30.86
C GLY A 122 6.22 12.99 -31.77
N GLU A 123 7.39 12.54 -31.29
CA GLU A 123 8.61 12.39 -32.10
C GLU A 123 8.44 11.31 -33.17
N GLU A 124 7.78 10.21 -32.84
CA GLU A 124 7.51 9.16 -33.82
C GLU A 124 6.51 9.61 -34.89
N ILE A 125 5.47 10.35 -34.51
CA ILE A 125 4.52 10.96 -35.46
C ILE A 125 5.23 11.99 -36.34
N ALA A 126 6.04 12.89 -35.76
CA ALA A 126 6.79 13.88 -36.52
C ALA A 126 7.75 13.22 -37.52
N LYS A 127 8.42 12.14 -37.11
CA LYS A 127 9.30 11.36 -37.98
C LYS A 127 8.53 10.70 -39.13
N ARG A 128 7.34 10.15 -38.87
CA ARG A 128 6.47 9.56 -39.91
C ARG A 128 5.94 10.62 -40.88
N LEU A 129 5.55 11.79 -40.39
CA LEU A 129 5.11 12.91 -41.24
C LEU A 129 6.25 13.40 -42.14
N ALA A 130 7.45 13.56 -41.60
CA ALA A 130 8.63 13.94 -42.38
C ALA A 130 8.98 12.89 -43.46
N ALA A 131 8.80 11.59 -43.19
CA ALA A 131 9.00 10.53 -44.19
C ALA A 131 7.96 10.60 -45.33
N ILE A 132 6.68 10.85 -45.00
CA ILE A 132 5.62 11.05 -45.99
C ILE A 132 5.90 12.30 -46.85
N GLU A 133 6.35 13.40 -46.25
CA GLU A 133 6.73 14.62 -46.97
C GLU A 133 7.98 14.41 -47.85
N ALA A 134 8.88 13.52 -47.46
CA ALA A 134 10.06 13.12 -48.23
C ALA A 134 9.74 12.12 -49.36
N GLY A 135 8.53 11.55 -49.40
CA GLY A 135 8.10 10.61 -50.43
C GLY A 135 8.59 9.16 -50.25
N GLU A 136 8.94 8.78 -49.02
CA GLU A 136 9.20 7.38 -48.61
C GLU A 136 7.90 6.68 -48.16
#